data_AF-A0A7L3SEK7-F1
#
_entry.id   AF-A0A7L3SEK7-F1
#
_cell.length_a   1.000
_cell.length_b   1.000
_cell.length_c   1.000
_cell.angle_alpha   90.00
_cell.angle_beta   90.00
_cell.angle_gamma   90.00
#
_symmetry.space_group_name_H-M   'P 1'
#
loop_
_entity.id
_entity.type
_entity.pdbx_description
1 polymer ?
#
loop_
_entity_poly.entity_id
_entity_poly.type
_entity_poly.pdbx_seq_one_letter_code
_entity_poly.pdbx_strand_id
1 'polypeptide(L)'
;QVVFALNQTLLQQESLRAGSFQIPYTTEDLIKHYNCGDLSSIIFNHDTSQVPNFINATLPAHERMTAQEIDRYFRQELIYKRNQRMGRRVKDLLEEYPDKSFFFAFGAGHFMGNNTVIDVLRREGYEVEHTPAGQAI
;
A
#
# COMPACT_ATOMS: atom_id res chain seq x y z
N GLN A 1 9.23 14.85 -16.43
CA GLN A 1 8.65 13.84 -15.52
C GLN A 1 8.24 14.43 -14.17
N VAL A 2 9.14 15.09 -13.39
CA VAL A 2 8.77 15.68 -12.07
C VAL A 2 7.66 16.73 -12.17
N VAL A 3 7.82 17.74 -13.03
CA VAL A 3 6.80 18.80 -13.22
C VAL A 3 5.45 18.22 -13.66
N PHE A 4 5.46 17.19 -14.51
CA PHE A 4 4.25 16.49 -14.92
C PHE A 4 3.57 15.81 -13.72
N ALA A 5 4.30 15.05 -12.91
CA ALA A 5 3.75 14.41 -11.72
C ALA A 5 3.19 15.43 -10.72
N LEU A 6 3.89 16.53 -10.49
CA LEU A 6 3.43 17.61 -9.61
C LEU A 6 2.14 18.25 -10.12
N ASN A 7 2.07 18.58 -11.41
CA ASN A 7 0.87 19.16 -12.01
C ASN A 7 -0.32 18.19 -11.95
N GLN A 8 -0.12 16.90 -12.28
CA GLN A 8 -1.19 15.92 -12.20
C GLN A 8 -1.67 15.70 -10.77
N THR A 9 -0.75 15.65 -9.80
CA THR A 9 -1.10 15.55 -8.37
C THR A 9 -1.88 16.78 -7.91
N LEU A 10 -1.44 17.98 -8.28
CA LEU A 10 -2.12 19.23 -7.95
C LEU A 10 -3.55 19.24 -8.50
N LEU A 11 -3.72 18.92 -9.79
CA LEU A 11 -5.03 18.86 -10.44
C LEU A 11 -5.98 17.87 -9.74
N GLN A 12 -5.47 16.71 -9.33
CA GLN A 12 -6.25 15.72 -8.60
C GLN A 12 -6.69 16.26 -7.23
N GLN A 13 -5.79 16.89 -6.47
CA GLN A 13 -6.09 17.46 -5.15
C GLN A 13 -7.05 18.65 -5.23
N GLU A 14 -6.92 19.49 -6.26
CA GLU A 14 -7.85 20.58 -6.52
C GLU A 14 -9.26 20.07 -6.88
N SER A 15 -9.34 18.99 -7.65
CA SER A 15 -10.62 18.33 -8.00
C SER A 15 -11.29 17.70 -6.78
N LEU A 16 -10.52 17.03 -5.93
CA LEU A 16 -10.97 16.52 -4.63
C LEU A 16 -11.52 17.67 -3.76
N ARG A 17 -10.77 18.76 -3.64
CA ARG A 17 -11.16 19.93 -2.85
C ARG A 17 -12.41 20.62 -3.39
N ALA A 18 -12.58 20.65 -4.71
CA ALA A 18 -13.76 21.20 -5.36
C ALA A 18 -14.99 20.27 -5.29
N GLY A 19 -14.82 19.04 -4.81
CA GLY A 19 -15.88 18.03 -4.75
C GLY A 19 -16.23 17.40 -6.10
N SER A 20 -15.46 17.67 -7.16
CA SER A 20 -15.68 17.08 -8.49
C SER A 20 -15.14 15.65 -8.62
N PHE A 21 -14.32 15.23 -7.65
CA PHE A 21 -13.79 13.88 -7.54
C PHE A 21 -14.09 13.34 -6.14
N GLN A 22 -14.68 12.14 -6.06
CA GLN A 22 -15.00 11.46 -4.80
C GLN A 22 -14.08 10.25 -4.65
N ILE A 23 -13.48 10.10 -3.46
CA ILE A 23 -12.74 8.89 -3.11
C ILE A 23 -13.78 7.79 -2.86
N PRO A 24 -13.64 6.59 -3.46
CA PRO A 24 -14.67 5.55 -3.37
C PRO A 24 -14.82 4.91 -1.98
N TYR A 25 -13.99 5.31 -1.02
CA TYR A 25 -13.98 4.79 0.34
C TYR A 25 -13.60 5.88 1.35
N THR A 26 -14.04 5.69 2.58
CA THR A 26 -13.76 6.57 3.72
C THR A 26 -12.61 6.04 4.57
N THR A 27 -12.18 6.84 5.55
CA THR A 27 -11.20 6.38 6.54
C THR A 27 -11.82 5.35 7.48
N GLU A 28 -13.11 5.47 7.77
CA GLU A 28 -13.89 4.51 8.54
C GLU A 28 -13.94 3.14 7.84
N ASP A 29 -14.09 3.13 6.51
CA ASP A 29 -14.04 1.88 5.73
C ASP A 29 -12.64 1.23 5.84
N LEU A 30 -11.57 2.02 5.72
CA LEU A 30 -10.20 1.53 5.90
C LEU A 30 -9.99 0.91 7.29
N ILE A 31 -10.45 1.59 8.35
CA ILE A 31 -10.36 1.11 9.74
C ILE A 31 -11.13 -0.20 9.90
N LYS A 32 -12.35 -0.27 9.36
CA LYS A 32 -13.19 -1.47 9.44
C LYS A 32 -12.52 -2.67 8.79
N HIS A 33 -12.06 -2.54 7.54
CA HIS A 33 -11.42 -3.66 6.84
C HIS A 33 -10.09 -4.06 7.49
N TYR A 34 -9.31 -3.09 7.98
CA TYR A 34 -8.08 -3.35 8.73
C TYR A 34 -8.35 -4.19 9.99
N ASN A 35 -9.32 -3.77 10.82
CA ASN A 35 -9.66 -4.45 12.06
C ASN A 35 -10.25 -5.86 11.83
N CYS A 36 -10.93 -6.07 10.71
CA CYS A 36 -11.46 -7.38 10.33
C CYS A 36 -10.42 -8.30 9.69
N GLY A 37 -9.20 -7.83 9.44
CA GLY A 37 -8.18 -8.59 8.72
C GLY A 37 -8.50 -8.81 7.23
N ASP A 38 -9.46 -8.06 6.67
CA ASP A 38 -9.81 -8.12 5.24
C ASP A 38 -8.90 -7.20 4.42
N LEU A 39 -7.69 -7.68 4.20
CA LEU A 39 -6.60 -6.97 3.52
C LEU A 39 -6.68 -7.11 1.98
N SER A 40 -7.65 -7.88 1.49
CA SER A 40 -7.91 -8.08 0.06
C SER A 40 -9.02 -7.18 -0.49
N SER A 41 -9.62 -6.33 0.34
CA SER A 41 -10.71 -5.45 -0.06
C SER A 41 -10.27 -4.42 -1.11
N ILE A 42 -11.24 -3.88 -1.85
CA ILE A 42 -11.02 -2.84 -2.87
C ILE A 42 -10.21 -1.66 -2.31
N ILE A 43 -10.28 -1.39 -1.01
CA ILE A 43 -9.56 -0.29 -0.33
C ILE A 43 -8.05 -0.54 -0.29
N PHE A 44 -7.67 -1.80 -0.08
CA PHE A 44 -6.26 -2.22 -0.08
C PHE A 44 -5.78 -2.61 -1.47
N ASN A 45 -6.63 -2.55 -2.50
CA ASN A 45 -6.21 -2.89 -3.85
C ASN A 45 -5.16 -1.89 -4.38
N HIS A 46 -4.30 -2.41 -5.24
CA HIS A 46 -3.20 -1.67 -5.83
C HIS A 46 -3.71 -0.48 -6.67
N ASP A 47 -4.81 -0.61 -7.40
CA ASP A 47 -5.29 0.42 -8.34
C ASP A 47 -6.07 1.57 -7.67
N THR A 48 -6.42 1.39 -6.41
CA THR A 48 -7.19 2.31 -5.57
C THR A 48 -6.36 2.89 -4.42
N SER A 49 -5.08 2.48 -4.29
CA SER A 49 -4.21 2.88 -3.18
C SER A 49 -3.89 4.37 -3.20
N GLN A 50 -3.49 4.92 -2.04
CA GLN A 50 -3.17 6.34 -1.83
C GLN A 50 -1.92 6.83 -2.60
N VAL A 51 -1.36 6.01 -3.49
CA VAL A 51 -0.35 6.46 -4.46
C VAL A 51 -1.12 7.18 -5.58
N PRO A 52 -0.64 8.33 -6.08
CA PRO A 52 -1.33 9.01 -7.17
C PRO A 52 -1.59 8.03 -8.31
N ASN A 53 -2.85 7.93 -8.73
CA ASN A 53 -3.20 7.22 -9.95
C ASN A 53 -3.34 8.29 -11.04
N PHE A 54 -2.30 8.43 -11.84
CA PHE A 54 -2.21 9.50 -12.84
C PHE A 54 -3.01 9.20 -14.12
N ILE A 55 -3.68 8.04 -14.20
CA ILE A 55 -4.48 7.67 -15.37
C ILE A 55 -5.83 8.39 -15.34
N ASN A 56 -5.85 9.62 -15.84
CA ASN A 56 -7.10 10.27 -16.23
C ASN A 56 -7.47 9.86 -17.67
N ALA A 57 -8.74 9.48 -17.90
CA ALA A 57 -9.25 9.03 -19.19
C ALA A 57 -9.15 10.10 -20.31
N THR A 58 -8.83 11.35 -19.96
CA THR A 58 -8.71 12.48 -20.90
C THR A 58 -7.28 12.82 -21.34
N LEU A 59 -6.24 12.17 -20.79
CA LEU A 59 -4.85 12.48 -21.16
C LEU A 59 -4.52 12.07 -22.61
N PRO A 60 -3.71 12.85 -23.35
CA PRO A 60 -3.12 12.42 -24.63
C PRO A 60 -2.30 11.13 -24.47
N ALA A 61 -2.17 10.34 -25.55
CA ALA A 61 -1.50 9.03 -25.50
C ALA A 61 -0.07 9.07 -24.91
N HIS A 62 0.73 10.09 -25.24
CA HIS A 62 2.09 10.23 -24.73
C HIS A 62 2.14 10.56 -23.23
N GLU A 63 1.18 11.37 -22.74
CA GLU A 63 1.05 11.68 -21.32
C GLU A 63 0.56 10.47 -20.54
N ARG A 64 -0.33 9.65 -21.12
CA ARG A 64 -0.75 8.37 -20.52
C ARG A 64 0.42 7.42 -20.32
N MET A 65 1.30 7.27 -21.31
CA MET A 65 2.49 6.44 -21.14
C MET A 65 3.41 6.98 -20.04
N THR A 66 3.61 8.31 -20.01
CA THR A 66 4.41 8.96 -18.96
C THR A 66 3.80 8.75 -17.57
N ALA A 67 2.48 8.89 -17.43
CA ALA A 67 1.73 8.64 -16.21
C ALA A 67 1.91 7.19 -15.72
N GLN A 68 1.75 6.21 -16.61
CA GLN A 68 1.93 4.79 -16.29
C GLN A 68 3.36 4.46 -15.83
N GLU A 69 4.38 5.05 -16.45
CA GLU A 69 5.77 4.86 -16.03
C GLU A 69 6.02 5.42 -14.63
N ILE A 70 5.47 6.59 -14.34
CA ILE A 70 5.59 7.25 -13.03
C ILE A 70 4.84 6.44 -11.96
N ASP A 71 3.62 5.98 -12.24
CA ASP A 71 2.84 5.12 -11.34
C ASP A 71 3.64 3.86 -11.00
N ARG A 72 4.18 3.18 -12.02
CA ARG A 72 5.01 1.97 -11.83
C ARG A 72 6.24 2.26 -10.98
N TYR A 73 6.92 3.38 -11.21
CA TYR A 73 8.06 3.79 -10.42
C TYR A 73 7.70 4.00 -8.94
N PHE A 74 6.63 4.76 -8.66
CA PHE A 74 6.21 4.99 -7.27
C PHE A 74 5.79 3.71 -6.57
N ARG A 75 5.07 2.82 -7.26
CA ARG A 75 4.70 1.51 -6.70
C ARG A 75 5.92 0.69 -6.34
N GLN A 76 6.91 0.65 -7.23
CA GLN A 76 8.17 -0.05 -6.97
C GLN A 76 8.90 0.52 -5.75
N GLU A 77 9.07 1.84 -5.66
CA GLU A 77 9.89 2.46 -4.62
C GLU A 77 9.18 2.57 -3.26
N LEU A 78 7.90 3.00 -3.28
CA LEU A 78 7.15 3.37 -2.08
C LEU A 78 6.41 2.19 -1.46
N ILE A 79 6.04 1.18 -2.25
CA ILE A 79 5.32 -0.01 -1.78
C ILE A 79 6.26 -1.21 -1.75
N TYR A 80 6.69 -1.70 -2.91
CA TYR A 80 7.36 -3.00 -3.00
C TYR A 80 8.73 -3.02 -2.34
N LYS A 81 9.62 -2.09 -2.70
CA LYS A 81 10.95 -2.00 -2.07
C LYS A 81 10.85 -1.65 -0.58
N ARG A 82 9.86 -0.83 -0.18
CA ARG A 82 9.61 -0.50 1.23
C ARG A 82 9.21 -1.75 2.02
N ASN A 83 8.27 -2.55 1.52
CA ASN A 83 7.83 -3.79 2.15
C ASN A 83 8.95 -4.84 2.17
N GLN A 84 9.74 -4.95 1.08
CA GLN A 84 10.87 -5.87 1.03
C GLN A 84 11.93 -5.55 2.09
N ARG A 85 12.33 -4.27 2.21
CA ARG A 85 13.28 -3.84 3.26
C ARG A 85 12.73 -4.11 4.66
N MET A 86 11.44 -3.89 4.87
CA MET A 86 10.81 -4.10 6.17
C MET A 86 10.70 -5.59 6.53
N GLY A 87 10.20 -6.43 5.62
CA GLY A 87 10.10 -7.87 5.85
C GLY A 87 11.47 -8.53 6.07
N ARG A 88 12.50 -8.09 5.34
CA ARG A 88 13.88 -8.53 5.59
C ARG A 88 14.36 -8.17 6.99
N ARG A 89 14.13 -6.94 7.45
CA ARG A 89 14.49 -6.53 8.83
C ARG A 89 13.75 -7.33 9.90
N VAL A 90 12.48 -7.67 9.66
CA VAL A 90 11.71 -8.53 10.57
C VAL A 90 12.33 -9.93 10.62
N LYS A 91 12.61 -10.53 9.46
CA LYS A 91 13.32 -11.81 9.36
C LYS A 91 14.65 -11.77 10.12
N ASP A 92 15.51 -10.80 9.80
CA ASP A 92 16.85 -10.70 10.40
C ASP A 92 16.75 -10.67 11.94
N LEU A 93 15.78 -9.95 12.52
CA LEU A 93 15.54 -9.92 13.97
C LEU A 93 15.09 -11.26 14.55
N LEU A 94 14.21 -11.99 13.84
CA LEU A 94 13.72 -13.30 14.27
C LEU A 94 14.81 -14.37 14.20
N GLU A 95 15.70 -14.30 13.20
CA GLU A 95 16.84 -15.22 13.06
C GLU A 95 17.96 -14.91 14.06
N GLU A 96 18.22 -13.63 14.36
CA GLU A 96 19.26 -13.22 15.29
C GLU A 96 18.91 -13.57 16.75
N TYR A 97 17.61 -13.57 17.09
CA TYR A 97 17.13 -13.81 18.46
C TYR A 97 15.99 -14.85 18.50
N PRO A 98 16.28 -16.14 18.23
CA PRO A 98 15.25 -17.18 18.10
C PRO A 98 14.44 -17.43 19.38
N ASP A 99 15.02 -17.15 20.55
CA ASP A 99 14.36 -17.34 21.86
C ASP A 99 13.56 -16.12 22.32
N LYS A 100 13.45 -15.07 21.50
CA LYS A 100 12.74 -13.83 21.84
C LYS A 100 11.49 -13.65 21.00
N SER A 101 10.44 -13.17 21.64
CA SER A 101 9.24 -12.69 20.95
C SER A 101 9.36 -11.19 20.66
N PHE A 102 8.85 -10.77 19.50
CA PHE A 102 8.84 -9.38 19.07
C PHE A 102 7.41 -8.93 18.78
N PHE A 103 7.14 -7.65 19.04
CA PHE A 103 5.93 -6.98 18.60
C PHE A 103 6.29 -5.94 17.54
N PHE A 104 5.65 -6.03 16.37
CA PHE A 104 5.85 -5.10 15.27
C PHE A 104 4.54 -4.36 14.97
N ALA A 105 4.62 -3.03 14.92
CA ALA A 105 3.49 -2.19 14.51
C ALA A 105 3.68 -1.76 13.05
N PHE A 106 2.67 -2.03 12.22
CA PHE A 106 2.66 -1.67 10.80
C PHE A 106 1.50 -0.74 10.51
N GLY A 107 1.77 0.36 9.81
CA GLY A 107 0.70 1.16 9.22
C GLY A 107 -0.05 0.38 8.15
N ALA A 108 -1.33 0.71 7.94
CA ALA A 108 -2.24 0.03 7.00
C ALA A 108 -1.67 -0.11 5.57
N GLY A 109 -0.82 0.83 5.13
CA GLY A 109 -0.18 0.79 3.81
C GLY A 109 0.75 -0.40 3.55
N HIS A 110 1.22 -1.10 4.59
CA HIS A 110 2.06 -2.31 4.43
C HIS A 110 1.29 -3.56 3.98
N PHE A 111 -0.05 -3.47 3.99
CA PHE A 111 -0.95 -4.54 3.63
C PHE A 111 -1.67 -4.27 2.29
N MET A 112 -1.24 -3.25 1.56
CA MET A 112 -1.83 -2.87 0.28
C MET A 112 -1.30 -3.72 -0.88
N GLY A 113 -2.24 -4.31 -1.64
CA GLY A 113 -2.00 -4.98 -2.90
C GLY A 113 -1.18 -6.26 -2.77
N ASN A 114 -0.39 -6.54 -3.79
CA ASN A 114 0.56 -7.65 -3.78
C ASN A 114 1.88 -7.23 -3.13
N ASN A 115 2.68 -8.21 -2.70
CA ASN A 115 3.98 -7.96 -2.07
C ASN A 115 3.85 -7.15 -0.78
N THR A 116 2.80 -7.43 -0.01
CA THR A 116 2.63 -6.96 1.37
C THR A 116 3.78 -7.45 2.25
N VAL A 117 3.90 -6.89 3.45
CA VAL A 117 4.87 -7.43 4.43
C VAL A 117 4.59 -8.90 4.77
N ILE A 118 3.32 -9.33 4.76
CA ILE A 118 2.92 -10.73 4.97
C ILE A 118 3.44 -11.61 3.83
N ASP A 119 3.30 -11.18 2.58
CA ASP A 119 3.79 -11.93 1.41
C ASP A 119 5.31 -12.04 1.38
N VAL A 120 6.01 -11.03 1.90
CA VAL A 120 7.47 -11.08 2.07
C VAL A 120 7.82 -12.16 3.09
N LEU A 121 7.23 -12.13 4.28
CA LEU A 121 7.53 -13.08 5.35
C LEU A 121 7.19 -14.53 4.96
N ARG A 122 6.05 -14.75 4.30
CA ARG A 122 5.67 -16.08 3.80
C ARG A 122 6.67 -16.63 2.78
N ARG A 123 7.20 -15.78 1.89
CA ARG A 123 8.25 -16.19 0.94
C ARG A 123 9.58 -16.51 1.60
N GLU A 124 9.85 -15.91 2.77
CA GLU A 124 11.01 -16.23 3.60
C GLU A 124 10.80 -17.50 4.45
N GLY A 125 9.64 -18.16 4.35
CA GLY A 125 9.35 -19.43 5.01
C GLY A 125 8.61 -19.30 6.35
N TYR A 126 8.15 -18.11 6.73
CA TYR A 126 7.39 -17.92 7.97
C TYR A 126 5.90 -18.19 7.77
N GLU A 127 5.30 -18.88 8.75
CA GLU A 127 3.85 -18.96 8.87
C GLU A 127 3.32 -17.67 9.51
N VAL A 128 2.26 -17.12 8.93
CA VAL A 128 1.62 -15.89 9.39
C VAL A 128 0.13 -16.15 9.53
N GLU A 129 -0.32 -16.20 10.78
CA GLU A 129 -1.71 -16.41 11.17
C GLU A 129 -2.35 -15.10 11.61
N HIS A 130 -3.64 -14.93 11.28
CA HIS A 130 -4.42 -13.80 11.76
C HIS A 130 -5.05 -14.15 13.10
N THR A 131 -4.71 -13.39 14.15
CA THR A 131 -5.31 -13.51 15.48
C THR A 131 -6.36 -12.42 15.67
N PRO A 132 -7.67 -12.75 15.73
CA PRO A 132 -8.73 -11.80 16.03
C PRO A 132 -8.57 -11.15 17.41
N ALA A 133 -9.06 -9.93 17.54
CA ALA A 133 -9.11 -9.25 18.84
C ALA A 133 -9.91 -10.08 19.86
N GLY A 134 -9.34 -10.25 21.06
CA GLY A 134 -9.98 -10.99 22.15
C GLY A 134 -9.73 -12.51 22.14
N GLN A 135 -9.02 -13.04 21.15
CA GLN A 135 -8.54 -14.42 21.18
C GLN A 135 -7.21 -14.50 21.95
N ALA A 136 -7.09 -15.46 22.86
CA ALA A 136 -5.82 -15.73 23.55
C ALA A 136 -4.79 -16.32 22.57
N ILE A 137 -3.54 -15.87 22.69
CA ILE A 137 -2.36 -16.34 21.94
C ILE A 137 -1.67 -17.45 22.75
#